data_AF-J9CTQ7-F1
#
_entry.id   AF-J9CTQ7-F1
#
_cell.length_a   1.000
_cell.length_b   1.000
_cell.length_c   1.000
_cell.angle_alpha   90.00
_cell.angle_beta   90.00
_cell.angle_gamma   90.00
#
_symmetry.space_group_name_H-M   'P 1'
#
loop_
_entity.id
_entity.type
_entity.pdbx_description
1 polymer ?
#
loop_
_entity_poly.entity_id
_entity_poly.type
_entity_poly.pdbx_seq_one_letter_code
_entity_poly.pdbx_strand_id
1 'polypeptide(L)'
;MIPKAEQHLGTVQILKKERTSIMRVVKIETGSHEWEKTNLVTLRDSRGHFYDQFKCKRCGIQGKLYMAGILNIPNKYDKKIKRCPGLIPKTFLKVTHCNAVGNQFENLTDGSIHPIIPPPEGRDNRRGEWVMGIGEPVLLLYGEFKYHEDL
;
A
#
# COMPACT_ATOMS: atom_id res chain seq x y z
N MET A 1 -10.44 -18.03 71.18
CA MET A 1 -10.35 -18.62 69.83
C MET A 1 -10.45 -17.50 68.80
N ILE A 2 -9.42 -17.35 67.97
CA ILE A 2 -9.32 -16.52 66.74
C ILE A 2 -9.27 -17.54 65.57
N PRO A 3 -9.94 -17.34 64.41
CA PRO A 3 -9.40 -16.56 63.26
C PRO A 3 -10.39 -15.52 62.70
N LYS A 4 -9.97 -14.27 62.39
CA LYS A 4 -9.29 -13.81 61.15
C LYS A 4 -10.17 -14.06 59.91
N ALA A 5 -10.84 -13.02 59.41
CA ALA A 5 -10.36 -12.07 58.39
C ALA A 5 -10.38 -12.67 56.98
N GLU A 6 -11.29 -12.20 56.14
CA GLU A 6 -11.15 -12.25 54.69
C GLU A 6 -11.75 -10.98 54.08
N GLN A 7 -10.87 -10.02 53.82
CA GLN A 7 -11.11 -8.92 52.90
C GLN A 7 -11.12 -9.52 51.49
N HIS A 8 -12.27 -9.55 50.83
CA HIS A 8 -12.32 -9.73 49.39
C HIS A 8 -12.24 -8.36 48.71
N LEU A 9 -10.99 -7.90 48.53
CA LEU A 9 -10.63 -6.93 47.50
C LEU A 9 -10.93 -7.57 46.14
N GLY A 10 -12.15 -7.37 45.67
CA GLY A 10 -12.54 -7.70 44.29
C GLY A 10 -11.68 -6.89 43.34
N THR A 11 -10.80 -7.58 42.63
CA THR A 11 -9.94 -7.03 41.59
C THR A 11 -10.81 -6.33 40.55
N VAL A 12 -10.74 -5.00 40.49
CA VAL A 12 -11.33 -4.21 39.40
C VAL A 12 -10.60 -4.61 38.13
N GLN A 13 -11.16 -5.56 37.38
CA GLN A 13 -10.74 -5.82 36.02
C GLN A 13 -11.15 -4.61 35.19
N ILE A 14 -10.21 -3.68 35.04
CA ILE A 14 -10.30 -2.61 34.05
C ILE A 14 -10.33 -3.30 32.69
N LEU A 15 -11.53 -3.55 32.17
CA LEU A 15 -11.76 -3.92 30.79
C LEU A 15 -11.13 -2.81 29.95
N LYS A 16 -9.93 -3.08 29.41
CA LYS A 16 -9.30 -2.23 28.41
C LYS A 16 -10.26 -2.19 27.24
N LYS A 17 -11.05 -1.11 27.18
CA LYS A 17 -11.94 -0.75 26.09
C LYS A 17 -11.10 -0.81 24.82
N GLU A 18 -11.23 -1.89 24.05
CA GLU A 18 -10.54 -2.04 22.77
C GLU A 18 -11.02 -0.88 21.89
N ARG A 19 -10.14 0.11 21.72
CA ARG A 19 -10.33 1.17 20.74
C ARG A 19 -10.53 0.48 19.41
N THR A 20 -11.73 0.61 18.83
CA THR A 20 -12.01 0.31 17.43
C THR A 20 -10.89 0.95 16.62
N SER A 21 -9.95 0.12 16.18
CA SER A 21 -8.70 0.60 15.62
C SER A 21 -9.07 1.11 14.24
N ILE A 22 -9.15 2.43 14.08
CA ILE A 22 -9.29 3.02 12.77
C ILE A 22 -8.01 2.65 12.02
N MET A 23 -8.17 1.88 10.94
CA MET A 23 -7.08 1.37 10.11
C MET A 23 -7.27 1.88 8.69
N ARG A 24 -6.16 2.20 8.04
CA ARG A 24 -6.14 2.42 6.59
C ARG A 24 -5.85 1.11 5.89
N VAL A 25 -6.54 0.93 4.77
CA VAL A 25 -6.45 -0.25 3.93
C VAL A 25 -5.62 0.14 2.70
N VAL A 26 -4.50 -0.54 2.47
CA VAL A 26 -3.69 -0.35 1.26
C VAL A 26 -3.40 -1.68 0.58
N LYS A 27 -3.28 -1.67 -0.74
CA LYS A 27 -2.83 -2.84 -1.50
C LYS A 27 -1.32 -2.96 -1.37
N ILE A 28 -0.83 -4.15 -1.03
CA ILE A 28 0.61 -4.40 -0.85
C ILE A 28 1.42 -4.15 -2.13
N GLU A 29 0.80 -4.34 -3.29
CA GLU A 29 1.40 -4.19 -4.61
C GLU A 29 1.49 -2.73 -5.10
N THR A 30 0.80 -1.80 -4.42
CA THR A 30 0.90 -0.39 -4.81
C THR A 30 2.27 0.14 -4.44
N GLY A 31 3.07 0.52 -5.45
CA GLY A 31 4.49 0.91 -5.36
C GLY A 31 4.82 2.16 -4.53
N SER A 32 3.95 2.56 -3.62
CA SER A 32 4.18 3.67 -2.68
C SER A 32 5.06 3.27 -1.50
N HIS A 33 5.23 1.96 -1.23
CA HIS A 33 6.01 1.43 -0.12
C HIS A 33 6.66 0.10 -0.48
N GLU A 34 7.91 -0.10 -0.03
CA GLU A 34 8.65 -1.35 -0.20
C GLU A 34 8.44 -2.24 1.03
N TRP A 35 7.45 -3.13 0.97
CA TRP A 35 7.02 -3.94 2.10
C TRP A 35 7.84 -5.23 2.24
N GLU A 36 8.24 -5.54 3.47
CA GLU A 36 8.88 -6.80 3.85
C GLU A 36 8.08 -7.49 4.96
N LYS A 37 7.91 -8.80 4.85
CA LYS A 37 7.35 -9.62 5.94
C LYS A 37 8.37 -9.69 7.07
N THR A 38 7.94 -9.43 8.30
CA THR A 38 8.84 -9.38 9.47
C THR A 38 8.70 -10.57 10.41
N ASN A 39 7.67 -11.41 10.24
CA ASN A 39 7.44 -12.61 11.05
C ASN A 39 7.78 -13.88 10.27
N LEU A 40 8.41 -14.86 10.92
CA LEU A 40 8.76 -16.15 10.31
C LEU A 40 7.53 -17.03 10.07
N VAL A 41 6.58 -16.99 11.00
CA VAL A 41 5.34 -17.80 10.98
C VAL A 41 4.13 -16.90 11.16
N THR A 42 3.00 -17.29 10.56
CA THR A 42 1.73 -16.56 10.65
C THR A 42 1.32 -16.36 12.11
N LEU A 43 0.97 -15.12 12.45
CA LEU A 43 0.58 -14.72 13.80
C LEU A 43 -0.94 -14.80 13.97
N ARG A 44 -1.38 -14.79 15.22
CA ARG A 44 -2.81 -14.77 15.59
C ARG A 44 -3.09 -13.57 16.49
N ASP A 45 -4.15 -12.81 16.19
CA ASP A 45 -4.53 -11.66 17.01
C ASP A 45 -5.41 -12.07 18.21
N SER A 46 -5.76 -11.10 19.07
CA SER A 46 -6.58 -11.35 20.27
C SER A 46 -7.97 -11.90 19.96
N ARG A 47 -8.47 -11.69 18.74
CA ARG A 47 -9.77 -12.19 18.26
C ARG A 47 -9.64 -13.53 17.54
N GLY A 48 -8.42 -14.05 17.44
CA GLY A 48 -8.15 -15.33 16.82
C GLY A 48 -7.93 -15.28 15.31
N HIS A 49 -7.86 -14.09 14.69
CA HIS A 49 -7.61 -13.97 13.25
C HIS A 49 -6.13 -14.14 12.93
N PHE A 50 -5.85 -14.86 11.84
CA PHE A 50 -4.49 -15.04 11.33
C PHE A 50 -4.02 -13.82 10.54
N TYR A 51 -2.76 -13.45 10.72
CA TYR A 51 -2.15 -12.37 9.96
C TYR A 51 -0.63 -12.51 9.85
N ASP A 52 -0.07 -11.87 8.83
CA ASP A 52 1.35 -11.59 8.72
C ASP A 52 1.64 -10.12 8.99
N GLN A 53 2.79 -9.85 9.60
CA GLN A 53 3.25 -8.49 9.87
C GLN A 53 4.22 -8.06 8.79
N PHE A 54 3.98 -6.87 8.25
CA PHE A 54 4.85 -6.25 7.26
C PHE A 54 5.39 -4.92 7.77
N LYS A 55 6.58 -4.57 7.31
CA LYS A 55 7.24 -3.29 7.55
C LYS A 55 7.71 -2.71 6.22
N CYS A 56 7.57 -1.40 6.04
CA CYS A 56 8.21 -0.73 4.91
C CYS A 56 9.71 -0.58 5.20
N LYS A 57 10.59 -1.13 4.35
CA LYS A 57 12.05 -1.06 4.49
C LYS A 57 12.57 0.38 4.53
N ARG A 58 11.88 1.29 3.84
CA ARG A 58 12.31 2.68 3.65
C ARG A 58 11.89 3.63 4.78
N CYS A 59 10.63 3.56 5.21
CA CYS A 59 10.09 4.51 6.20
C CYS A 59 9.69 3.88 7.55
N GLY A 60 9.76 2.54 7.65
CA GLY A 60 9.53 1.80 8.89
C GLY A 60 8.08 1.73 9.36
N ILE A 61 7.10 2.19 8.56
CA ILE A 61 5.68 1.99 8.91
C ILE A 61 5.36 0.49 8.88
N GLN A 62 4.39 0.09 9.70
CA GLN A 62 4.02 -1.31 9.88
C GLN A 62 2.55 -1.52 9.54
N GLY A 63 2.24 -2.68 8.97
CA GLY A 63 0.89 -3.11 8.64
C GLY A 63 0.69 -4.60 8.91
N LYS A 64 -0.58 -5.00 9.00
CA LYS A 64 -1.00 -6.39 9.15
C LYS A 64 -1.73 -6.86 7.89
N LEU A 65 -1.31 -7.98 7.34
CA LEU A 65 -1.95 -8.65 6.20
C LEU A 65 -2.78 -9.81 6.74
N TYR A 66 -4.10 -9.67 6.74
CA TYR A 66 -5.01 -10.72 7.22
C TYR A 66 -5.33 -11.72 6.10
N MET A 67 -5.77 -11.23 4.92
CA MET A 67 -5.99 -12.00 3.69
C MET A 67 -6.00 -11.06 2.45
N ALA A 68 -5.86 -11.61 1.24
CA ALA A 68 -6.13 -10.95 -0.05
C ALA A 68 -5.22 -9.77 -0.46
N GLY A 69 -3.93 -9.79 -0.11
CA GLY A 69 -2.98 -8.76 -0.58
C GLY A 69 -3.22 -7.35 -0.02
N ILE A 70 -4.07 -7.24 1.01
CA ILE A 70 -4.48 -5.98 1.60
C ILE A 70 -3.84 -5.78 2.98
N LEU A 71 -3.00 -4.76 3.10
CA LEU A 71 -2.37 -4.34 4.35
C LEU A 71 -3.28 -3.40 5.13
N ASN A 72 -3.50 -3.75 6.39
CA ASN A 72 -4.16 -2.93 7.38
C ASN A 72 -3.11 -2.14 8.15
N ILE A 73 -3.09 -0.83 7.97
CA ILE A 73 -2.11 0.08 8.55
C ILE A 73 -2.78 0.88 9.67
N PRO A 74 -2.20 0.91 10.88
CA PRO A 74 -2.69 1.76 11.96
C PRO A 74 -2.62 3.25 11.59
N ASN A 75 -3.69 4.02 11.89
CA ASN A 75 -3.78 5.45 11.57
C ASN A 75 -2.67 6.34 12.15
N LYS A 76 -1.92 5.89 13.16
CA LYS A 76 -0.72 6.59 13.66
C LYS A 76 0.30 6.86 12.54
N TYR A 77 0.24 6.10 11.45
CA TYR A 77 1.12 6.26 10.28
C TYR A 77 0.54 7.15 9.17
N ASP A 78 -0.63 7.76 9.34
CA ASP A 78 -1.31 8.56 8.30
C ASP A 78 -0.46 9.68 7.69
N LYS A 79 0.41 10.31 8.49
CA LYS A 79 1.35 11.33 7.99
C LYS A 79 2.55 10.71 7.26
N LYS A 80 3.03 9.56 7.72
CA LYS A 80 4.20 8.85 7.14
C LYS A 80 3.85 8.08 5.86
N ILE A 81 2.63 7.58 5.75
CA ILE A 81 2.19 6.79 4.59
C ILE A 81 2.25 7.60 3.29
N LYS A 82 2.05 8.92 3.37
CA LYS A 82 2.14 9.86 2.24
C LYS A 82 3.55 10.40 1.99
N ARG A 83 4.55 9.99 2.78
CA ARG A 83 5.90 10.57 2.81
C ARG A 83 6.99 9.50 2.93
N CYS A 84 6.74 8.31 2.41
CA CYS A 84 7.79 7.30 2.27
C CYS A 84 8.96 7.87 1.47
N PRO A 85 10.22 7.72 1.90
CA PRO A 85 11.38 8.06 1.06
C PRO A 85 11.46 7.22 -0.21
N GLY A 86 10.87 6.03 -0.22
CA GLY A 86 10.69 5.21 -1.43
C GLY A 86 9.34 5.41 -2.11
N LEU A 87 8.63 6.52 -1.84
CA LEU A 87 7.59 6.96 -2.77
C LEU A 87 8.32 7.37 -4.04
N ILE A 88 8.35 6.46 -5.00
CA ILE A 88 8.64 6.80 -6.38
C ILE A 88 7.59 7.84 -6.75
N PRO A 89 7.97 9.12 -6.99
CA PRO A 89 7.03 10.07 -7.55
C PRO A 89 6.48 9.42 -8.82
N LYS A 90 5.17 9.37 -8.98
CA LYS A 90 4.55 8.87 -10.22
C LYS A 90 4.73 9.91 -11.32
N THR A 91 5.97 10.29 -11.59
CA THR A 91 6.34 11.27 -12.61
C THR A 91 6.72 10.57 -13.89
N PHE A 92 7.30 9.38 -13.82
CA PHE A 92 7.67 8.58 -14.99
C PHE A 92 7.21 7.13 -14.86
N LEU A 93 6.99 6.53 -16.01
CA LEU A 93 6.84 5.09 -16.16
C LEU A 93 7.81 4.57 -17.20
N LYS A 94 8.18 3.31 -17.05
CA LYS A 94 8.93 2.52 -18.02
C LYS A 94 7.99 1.47 -18.59
N VAL A 95 7.82 1.46 -19.91
CA VAL A 95 7.03 0.46 -20.61
C VAL A 95 7.69 -0.91 -20.41
N THR A 96 6.92 -1.89 -19.96
CA THR A 96 7.37 -3.28 -19.89
C THR A 96 6.95 -4.07 -21.10
N HIS A 97 5.70 -3.91 -21.52
CA HIS A 97 5.15 -4.53 -22.72
C HIS A 97 3.81 -3.88 -23.09
N CYS A 98 3.72 -3.26 -24.26
CA CYS A 98 2.48 -2.64 -24.76
C CYS A 98 2.01 -3.38 -26.02
N ASN A 99 0.76 -3.89 -26.00
CA ASN A 99 0.17 -4.61 -27.14
C ASN A 99 -0.79 -3.75 -27.96
N ALA A 100 -0.86 -2.45 -27.69
CA ALA A 100 -1.73 -1.54 -28.41
C ALA A 100 -1.28 -1.39 -29.88
N VAL A 101 -2.24 -1.26 -30.78
CA VAL A 101 -2.01 -1.12 -32.23
C VAL A 101 -2.44 0.28 -32.66
N GLY A 102 -1.58 0.97 -33.40
CA GLY A 102 -1.83 2.29 -33.96
C GLY A 102 -0.61 3.20 -33.88
N ASN A 103 -0.50 4.15 -34.82
CA ASN A 103 0.66 5.02 -34.95
C ASN A 103 0.94 5.84 -33.68
N GLN A 104 -0.11 6.18 -32.92
CA GLN A 104 0.01 6.91 -31.67
C GLN A 104 0.77 6.14 -30.58
N PHE A 105 0.93 4.81 -30.70
CA PHE A 105 1.64 3.96 -29.73
C PHE A 105 3.07 3.61 -30.17
N GLU A 106 3.53 4.01 -31.36
CA GLU A 106 4.84 3.59 -31.91
C GLU A 106 6.04 4.00 -31.06
N ASN A 107 5.93 5.09 -30.29
CA ASN A 107 6.98 5.54 -29.36
C ASN A 107 6.96 4.79 -28.01
N LEU A 108 5.98 3.93 -27.75
CA LEU A 108 5.82 3.18 -26.50
C LEU A 108 6.41 1.78 -26.59
N THR A 109 7.72 1.71 -26.86
CA THR A 109 8.45 0.45 -27.01
C THR A 109 8.92 -0.13 -25.66
N ASP A 110 9.15 -1.44 -25.59
CA ASP A 110 9.64 -2.10 -24.38
C ASP A 110 10.93 -1.44 -23.86
N GLY A 111 10.87 -0.97 -22.62
CA GLY A 111 11.97 -0.27 -21.96
C GLY A 111 12.01 1.25 -22.16
N SER A 112 11.17 1.81 -23.03
CA SER A 112 11.02 3.27 -23.16
C SER A 112 10.47 3.89 -21.88
N ILE A 113 10.92 5.10 -21.56
CA ILE A 113 10.53 5.84 -20.36
C ILE A 113 9.74 7.08 -20.78
N HIS A 114 8.60 7.30 -20.14
CA HIS A 114 7.67 8.37 -20.48
C HIS A 114 7.21 9.11 -19.23
N PRO A 115 7.11 10.45 -19.28
CA PRO A 115 6.48 11.22 -18.22
C PRO A 115 4.99 10.90 -18.14
N ILE A 116 4.49 10.71 -16.92
CA ILE A 116 3.06 10.58 -16.64
C ILE A 116 2.42 11.95 -16.76
N ILE A 117 1.40 12.06 -17.59
CA ILE A 117 0.62 13.28 -17.80
C ILE A 117 -0.75 13.15 -17.12
N PRO A 118 -1.43 14.27 -16.79
CA PRO A 118 -2.79 14.20 -16.29
C PRO A 118 -3.75 13.60 -17.34
N PRO A 119 -4.86 12.98 -16.90
CA PRO A 119 -5.90 12.54 -17.82
C PRO A 119 -6.40 13.70 -18.69
N PRO A 120 -6.62 13.50 -19.99
CA PRO A 120 -7.28 14.48 -20.84
C PRO A 120 -8.74 14.67 -20.39
N GLU A 121 -9.36 15.77 -20.83
CA GLU A 121 -10.71 16.17 -20.41
C GLU A 121 -11.73 15.03 -20.61
N GLY A 122 -12.55 14.79 -19.59
CA GLY A 122 -13.56 13.71 -19.61
C GLY A 122 -13.00 12.29 -19.43
N ARG A 123 -11.70 12.12 -19.17
CA ARG A 123 -11.08 10.81 -18.89
C ARG A 123 -10.61 10.68 -17.44
N ASP A 124 -10.36 9.45 -17.00
CA ASP A 124 -9.79 9.11 -15.69
C ASP A 124 -8.56 8.19 -15.82
N ASN A 125 -7.89 7.91 -14.69
CA ASN A 125 -6.73 7.02 -14.59
C ASN A 125 -7.03 5.72 -13.82
N ARG A 126 -8.29 5.26 -13.84
CA ARG A 126 -8.70 4.08 -13.05
C ARG A 126 -8.09 2.77 -13.55
N ARG A 127 -7.71 2.72 -14.82
CA ARG A 127 -7.21 1.50 -15.49
C ARG A 127 -5.72 1.53 -15.79
N GLY A 128 -5.05 2.66 -15.56
CA GLY A 128 -3.70 2.88 -16.03
C GLY A 128 -3.21 4.30 -15.76
N GLU A 129 -2.08 4.65 -16.35
CA GLU A 129 -1.52 6.00 -16.29
C GLU A 129 -1.42 6.57 -17.72
N TRP A 130 -1.62 7.89 -17.85
CA TRP A 130 -1.58 8.58 -19.14
C TRP A 130 -0.17 9.01 -19.48
N VAL A 131 0.21 8.85 -20.74
CA VAL A 131 1.49 9.32 -21.30
C VAL A 131 1.26 9.98 -22.65
N MET A 132 2.25 10.72 -23.14
CA MET A 132 2.18 11.29 -24.49
C MET A 132 2.56 10.22 -25.53
N GLY A 133 1.60 9.80 -26.34
CA GLY A 133 1.86 9.04 -27.55
C GLY A 133 2.36 9.94 -28.67
N ILE A 134 2.41 9.43 -29.89
CA ILE A 134 2.70 10.27 -31.05
C ILE A 134 1.48 11.14 -31.36
N GLY A 135 1.60 12.44 -31.13
CA GLY A 135 0.58 13.45 -31.45
C GLY A 135 -0.55 13.58 -30.43
N GLU A 136 -0.87 12.53 -29.67
CA GLU A 136 -1.98 12.54 -28.71
C GLU A 136 -1.69 11.79 -27.39
N PRO A 137 -2.34 12.18 -26.28
CA PRO A 137 -2.32 11.42 -25.03
C PRO A 137 -2.90 10.02 -25.19
N VAL A 138 -2.20 9.02 -24.65
CA VAL A 138 -2.65 7.62 -24.64
C VAL A 138 -2.56 7.04 -23.24
N LEU A 139 -3.42 6.05 -22.97
CA LEU A 139 -3.49 5.37 -21.68
C LEU A 139 -2.73 4.04 -21.75
N LEU A 140 -1.69 3.89 -20.93
CA LEU A 140 -1.04 2.60 -20.68
C LEU A 140 -1.72 1.89 -19.52
N LEU A 141 -2.13 0.64 -19.72
CA LEU A 141 -2.85 -0.14 -18.72
C LEU A 141 -1.93 -0.66 -17.62
N TYR A 142 -2.48 -0.86 -16.43
CA TYR A 142 -1.75 -1.55 -15.37
C TYR A 142 -1.31 -2.94 -15.84
N GLY A 143 -0.01 -3.22 -15.73
CA GLY A 143 0.62 -4.43 -16.27
C GLY A 143 1.47 -4.18 -17.52
N GLU A 144 1.26 -3.07 -18.22
CA GLU A 144 2.04 -2.68 -19.41
C GLU A 144 3.27 -1.83 -19.07
N PHE A 145 3.41 -1.42 -17.81
CA PHE A 145 4.49 -0.56 -17.35
C PHE A 145 4.86 -0.81 -15.88
N LYS A 146 6.00 -0.24 -15.48
CA LYS A 146 6.41 -0.05 -14.09
C LYS A 146 6.73 1.42 -13.85
N TYR A 147 6.47 1.94 -12.66
CA TYR A 147 6.92 3.28 -12.31
C TYR A 147 8.45 3.35 -12.33
N HIS A 148 8.98 4.48 -12.78
CA HIS A 148 10.41 4.74 -12.88
C HIS A 148 10.75 6.04 -12.15
N GLU A 149 11.88 6.05 -11.44
CA GLU A 149 12.45 7.26 -10.88
C GLU A 149 13.31 7.92 -11.97
N ASP A 150 13.17 9.23 -12.17
CA ASP A 150 14.22 10.00 -12.83
C ASP A 150 15.43 10.03 -11.89
N LEU A 151 16.61 9.66 -12.41
CA LEU A 151 17.90 9.87 -11.75
C LEU A 151 18.35 11.33 -11.92
#